data_AF-A0A2G8JPD4-F1
#
_entry.id   AF-A0A2G8JPD4-F1
#
_cell.length_a   1.000
_cell.length_b   1.000
_cell.length_c   1.000
_cell.angle_alpha   90.00
_cell.angle_beta   90.00
_cell.angle_gamma   90.00
#
_symmetry.space_group_name_H-M   'P 1'
#
loop_
_entity.id
_entity.type
_entity.pdbx_description
1 polymer ?
#
loop_
_entity_poly.entity_id
_entity_poly.type
_entity_poly.pdbx_seq_one_letter_code
_entity_poly.pdbx_strand_id
1 'polypeptide(L)' 'LTLLENIEEIKDATDCLPIFISKGIAMGCFYYARCLHIGQGVKKDKDLAQTYYSKAFQFDGTVTQRLQDMVTHGVI' A
#
# COMPACT_ATOMS: atom_id res chain seq x y z
N LEU A 1 12.13 -2.95 -11.64
CA LEU A 1 11.54 -1.91 -10.77
C LEU A 1 10.45 -1.23 -11.58
N THR A 2 9.22 -1.26 -11.09
CA THR A 2 8.04 -0.77 -11.84
C THR A 2 7.92 0.74 -11.71
N LEU A 3 7.74 1.41 -12.85
CA LEU A 3 7.52 2.85 -13.02
C LEU A 3 6.49 3.48 -12.04
N LEU A 4 5.57 2.65 -11.54
CA LEU A 4 4.42 3.02 -10.68
C LEU A 4 4.77 3.48 -9.26
N GLU A 5 6.06 3.55 -8.90
CA GLU A 5 6.52 3.91 -7.55
C GLU A 5 7.50 5.08 -7.54
N ASN A 6 7.81 5.66 -8.71
CA ASN A 6 8.62 6.86 -8.78
C ASN A 6 7.74 8.09 -8.49
N ILE A 7 7.81 8.58 -7.25
CA ILE A 7 6.99 9.70 -6.79
C ILE A 7 7.21 10.98 -7.64
N GLU A 8 8.45 11.25 -8.05
CA GLU A 8 8.75 12.45 -8.85
C GLU A 8 8.18 12.33 -10.27
N GLU A 9 8.32 11.17 -10.92
CA GLU A 9 7.71 10.96 -12.24
C GLU A 9 6.17 11.07 -12.19
N ILE A 10 5.56 10.52 -11.14
CA ILE A 10 4.10 10.60 -10.96
C ILE A 10 3.67 12.04 -10.69
N LYS A 11 4.41 12.77 -9.86
CA LYS A 11 4.18 14.20 -9.61
C LYS A 11 4.24 14.97 -10.93
N ASP A 12 5.30 14.81 -11.71
CA ASP A 12 5.49 15.54 -12.96
C ASP A 12 4.40 15.19 -14.00
N ALA A 13 3.94 13.94 -14.03
CA ALA A 13 2.90 13.50 -14.95
C ALA A 13 1.47 13.92 -14.54
N THR A 14 1.21 14.13 -13.25
CA THR A 14 -0.14 14.34 -12.70
C THR A 14 -0.38 15.69 -12.05
N ASP A 15 0.68 16.47 -11.84
CA ASP A 15 0.69 17.68 -11.00
C ASP A 15 0.17 17.44 -9.57
N CYS A 16 0.26 16.20 -9.08
CA CYS A 16 -0.18 15.83 -7.75
C CYS A 16 0.92 16.07 -6.72
N LEU A 17 0.54 16.52 -5.52
CA LEU A 17 1.51 16.69 -4.44
C LEU A 17 2.10 15.33 -4.02
N PRO A 18 3.44 15.21 -3.86
CA PRO A 18 4.12 13.98 -3.46
C PRO A 18 3.51 13.28 -2.25
N ILE A 19 3.01 14.04 -1.27
CA ILE A 19 2.38 13.50 -0.08
C ILE A 19 1.13 12.66 -0.39
N PHE A 20 0.32 13.07 -1.37
CA PHE A 20 -0.87 12.31 -1.76
C PHE A 20 -0.51 11.08 -2.59
N ILE A 21 0.55 11.18 -3.40
CA ILE A 21 1.10 10.05 -4.16
C ILE A 21 1.58 8.96 -3.20
N SER A 22 2.41 9.30 -2.21
CA SER A 22 2.89 8.36 -1.19
C SER A 22 1.74 7.68 -0.44
N LYS A 23 0.71 8.45 -0.05
CA LYS A 23 -0.49 7.90 0.60
C LYS A 23 -1.22 6.90 -0.29
N GLY A 24 -1.41 7.22 -1.57
CA GLY A 24 -2.06 6.33 -2.53
C GLY A 24 -1.28 5.03 -2.71
N ILE A 25 0.04 5.11 -2.87
CA ILE A 25 0.91 3.92 -3.00
C ILE A 25 0.84 3.08 -1.72
N ALA A 26 0.91 3.70 -0.54
CA ALA A 26 0.79 3.01 0.74
C ALA A 26 -0.53 2.26 0.87
N MET A 27 -1.65 2.90 0.52
CA MET A 27 -2.98 2.25 0.51
C MET A 27 -3.01 1.05 -0.44
N GLY A 28 -2.53 1.22 -1.69
CA GLY A 28 -2.51 0.16 -2.68
C GLY A 28 -1.68 -1.04 -2.23
N CYS A 29 -0.48 -0.79 -1.69
CA CYS A 29 0.38 -1.83 -1.13
C CYS A 29 -0.30 -2.57 0.03
N PHE A 30 -0.93 -1.85 0.96
CA PHE A 30 -1.60 -2.45 2.11
C PHE A 30 -2.78 -3.35 1.70
N TYR A 31 -3.65 -2.87 0.81
CA TYR A 31 -4.80 -3.66 0.36
C TYR A 31 -4.35 -4.89 -0.43
N TYR A 32 -3.34 -4.76 -1.29
CA TYR A 32 -2.80 -5.90 -2.02
C TYR A 32 -2.15 -6.91 -1.06
N ALA A 33 -1.38 -6.44 -0.08
CA ALA A 33 -0.82 -7.29 0.98
C ALA A 33 -1.91 -8.05 1.72
N ARG A 34 -3.05 -7.41 2.02
CA ARG A 34 -4.19 -8.08 2.64
C ARG A 34 -4.80 -9.15 1.75
N CYS A 35 -5.03 -8.84 0.47
CA CYS A 35 -5.54 -9.82 -0.50
C CYS A 35 -4.62 -11.05 -0.57
N LEU A 36 -3.31 -10.86 -0.60
CA LEU A 36 -2.31 -11.94 -0.54
C LEU A 36 -2.35 -12.69 0.80
N HIS A 37 -2.50 -11.99 1.92
CA HIS A 37 -2.53 -12.60 3.25
C HIS A 37 -3.71 -13.56 3.42
N ILE A 38 -4.91 -13.15 2.97
CA ILE A 38 -6.15 -13.92 3.17
C ILE A 38 -6.54 -14.76 1.94
N GLY A 39 -5.94 -14.50 0.78
CA GLY A 39 -6.29 -15.16 -0.49
C GLY A 39 -7.55 -14.61 -1.15
N GLN A 40 -7.83 -13.31 -1.02
CA GLN A 40 -9.01 -12.68 -1.61
C GLN A 40 -8.71 -12.20 -3.04
N GLY A 41 -9.32 -12.84 -4.03
CA GLY A 41 -9.15 -12.49 -5.46
C GLY A 41 -7.78 -12.85 -6.05
N VAL A 42 -6.82 -13.25 -5.21
CA VAL A 42 -5.46 -13.68 -5.60
C VAL A 42 -5.06 -14.93 -4.82
N LYS A 43 -4.07 -15.67 -5.33
CA LYS A 43 -3.49 -16.79 -4.61
C LYS A 43 -2.88 -16.29 -3.30
N LYS A 44 -3.24 -16.94 -2.19
CA LYS A 44 -2.68 -16.64 -0.87
C LYS A 44 -1.16 -16.81 -0.87
N ASP A 45 -0.45 -15.79 -0.40
CA ASP A 45 1.01 -15.74 -0.32
C ASP A 45 1.41 -14.83 0.85
N LYS A 46 1.84 -15.44 1.95
CA LYS A 46 2.13 -14.70 3.19
C LYS A 46 3.48 -13.96 3.13
N ASP A 47 4.46 -14.50 2.42
CA ASP A 47 5.79 -13.90 2.32
C ASP A 47 5.74 -12.65 1.45
N LEU A 48 4.99 -12.74 0.33
CA LEU A 48 4.74 -11.58 -0.51
C LEU A 48 3.84 -10.56 0.20
N ALA A 49 2.84 -11.00 0.98
CA ALA A 49 2.05 -10.09 1.81
C ALA A 49 2.93 -9.29 2.78
N GLN A 50 3.85 -9.93 3.49
CA GLN A 50 4.78 -9.25 4.40
C GLN A 50 5.64 -8.21 3.67
N THR A 51 6.10 -8.54 2.45
CA THR A 51 6.86 -7.62 1.61
C THR A 51 6.04 -6.36 1.29
N TYR A 52 4.78 -6.52 0.87
CA TYR A 52 3.93 -5.38 0.54
C TYR A 52 3.45 -4.58 1.77
N TYR A 53 3.24 -5.22 2.92
CA TYR A 53 2.97 -4.48 4.16
C TYR A 53 4.16 -3.61 4.56
N SER A 54 5.38 -4.13 4.47
CA SER A 54 6.61 -3.37 4.75
C SER A 54 6.75 -2.19 3.79
N LYS A 55 6.43 -2.42 2.52
CA LYS A 55 6.43 -1.39 1.48
C LYS A 55 5.40 -0.30 1.74
N ALA A 56 4.18 -0.66 2.14
CA ALA A 56 3.14 0.31 2.50
C ALA A 56 3.64 1.27 3.60
N PHE A 57 4.29 0.72 4.62
CA PHE A 57 4.86 1.50 5.72
C PHE A 57 5.99 2.43 5.28
N GLN A 58 6.84 1.98 4.34
CA GLN A 58 7.92 2.80 3.77
C GLN A 58 7.39 4.04 3.02
N PHE A 59 6.23 3.94 2.37
CA PHE A 59 5.61 5.08 1.68
C PHE A 59 4.83 6.00 2.63
N ASP A 60 3.99 5.45 3.50
CA ASP A 60 3.30 6.23 4.53
C ASP A 60 2.92 5.35 5.74
N GLY A 61 3.69 5.49 6.82
CA GLY A 61 3.47 4.76 8.06
C GLY A 61 2.17 5.16 8.79
N THR A 62 1.72 6.41 8.66
CA THR A 62 0.49 6.89 9.31
C THR A 62 -0.75 6.26 8.67
N VAL A 63 -0.79 6.23 7.34
CA VAL A 63 -1.83 5.53 6.58
C VAL A 63 -1.82 4.04 6.90
N THR A 64 -0.64 3.43 6.89
CA THR A 64 -0.48 2.00 7.18
C THR A 64 -1.00 1.64 8.56
N GLN A 65 -0.64 2.41 9.59
CA GLN A 65 -1.14 2.22 10.95
C GLN A 65 -2.67 2.34 10.99
N ARG A 66 -3.23 3.41 10.39
CA ARG A 66 -4.69 3.60 10.37
C ARG A 66 -5.42 2.44 9.71
N LEU A 67 -4.92 1.93 8.59
CA LEU A 67 -5.53 0.79 7.90
C LEU A 67 -5.43 -0.48 8.75
N GLN A 68 -4.30 -0.70 9.42
CA GLN A 68 -4.13 -1.82 10.34
C GLN A 68 -5.10 -1.76 11.53
N ASP A 69 -5.35 -0.56 12.06
CA ASP A 69 -6.35 -0.37 13.12
C ASP A 69 -7.75 -0.71 12.60
N MET A 70 -8.11 -0.26 11.40
CA MET A 70 -9.41 -0.59 10.79
C MET A 70 -9.58 -2.10 10.55
N VAL A 71 -8.53 -2.82 10.13
CA VAL A 71 -8.53 -4.29 10.01
C VAL A 71 -8.77 -4.94 11.37
N THR A 72 -8.04 -4.48 12.40
CA THR A 72 -8.09 -5.05 13.75
C THR A 72 -9.48 -4.92 14.37
N HIS A 73 -10.18 -3.83 14.06
CA HIS A 73 -11.56 -3.58 14.51
C HIS A 73 -12.63 -4.12 13.55
N GLY A 74 -12.25 -4.78 12.45
CA GLY A 74 -13.18 -5.37 11.49
C GLY A 74 -13.99 -4.37 10.65
N VAL A 75 -13.50 -3.13 10.51
CA VAL A 75 -14.15 -2.09 9.70
C VAL A 75 -13.93 -2.30 8.20
N ILE A 76 -12.78 -2.88 7.85
CA ILE A 76 -12.46 -3.35 6.51
C ILE A 76 -12.03 -4.80 6.59
#